data_AF-A0A938KHP8-F1
#
_entry.id   AF-A0A938KHP8-F1
#
_cell.length_a   1.000
_cell.length_b   1.000
_cell.length_c   1.000
_cell.angle_alpha   90.00
_cell.angle_beta   90.00
_cell.angle_gamma   90.00
#
_symmetry.space_group_name_H-M   'P 1'
#
loop_
_entity.id
_entity.type
_entity.pdbx_description
1 polymer ?
#
loop_
_entity_poly.entity_id
_entity_poly.type
_entity_poly.pdbx_seq_one_letter_code
_entity_poly.pdbx_strand_id
1 'polypeptide(L)' 'RDALIQKAKEAAEKVRRWGDVIELEPLNSFDRRIVHNTLKDDPDVETQSVDVEGTSRKAMLLRPRRS' A
#
# COMPACT_ATOMS: atom_id res chain seq x y z
N ARG A 1 -14.79 -3.39 3.28
CA ARG A 1 -13.61 -4.11 2.76
C ARG A 1 -13.29 -3.68 1.34
N ASP A 2 -14.31 -3.63 0.47
CA ASP A 2 -14.17 -3.27 -0.94
C ASP A 2 -13.60 -1.86 -1.16
N ALA A 3 -13.99 -0.89 -0.33
CA ALA A 3 -13.43 0.47 -0.38
C ALA A 3 -11.90 0.51 -0.15
N LEU A 4 -11.37 -0.33 0.75
CA LEU A 4 -9.93 -0.39 1.02
C LEU A 4 -9.17 -1.04 -0.14
N ILE A 5 -9.75 -2.10 -0.73
CA ILE A 5 -9.20 -2.76 -1.92
C ILE A 5 -9.17 -1.78 -3.10
N GLN A 6 -10.25 -1.03 -3.30
CA GLN A 6 -10.35 -0.02 -4.35
C GLN A 6 -9.31 1.08 -4.15
N LYS A 7 -9.18 1.62 -2.93
CA LYS A 7 -8.16 2.62 -2.59
C LYS A 7 -6.74 2.10 -2.84
N ALA A 8 -6.46 0.85 -2.50
CA ALA A 8 -5.16 0.22 -2.75
C ALA A 8 -4.85 0.12 -4.25
N LYS A 9 -5.84 -0.29 -5.07
CA LYS A 9 -5.70 -0.37 -6.53
C LYS A 9 -5.49 1.00 -7.17
N GLU A 10 -6.25 2.01 -6.76
CA GLU A 10 -6.10 3.38 -7.24
C GLU A 10 -4.73 3.97 -6.89
N ALA A 11 -4.23 3.67 -5.69
CA ALA A 11 -2.89 4.07 -5.30
C ALA A 11 -1.82 3.33 -6.15
N ALA A 12 -1.97 2.03 -6.38
CA ALA A 12 -1.07 1.27 -7.25
C ALA A 12 -1.05 1.81 -8.70
N GLU A 13 -2.21 2.18 -9.25
CA GLU A 13 -2.30 2.83 -10.57
C GLU A 13 -1.53 4.16 -10.62
N LYS A 14 -1.62 4.98 -9.57
CA LYS A 14 -0.85 6.23 -9.50
C LYS A 14 0.65 5.95 -9.39
N VAL A 15 1.06 4.97 -8.60
CA VAL A 15 2.48 4.56 -8.50
C VAL A 15 3.00 4.11 -9.87
N ARG A 16 2.24 3.30 -10.62
CA ARG A 16 2.59 2.90 -11.99
C ARG A 16 2.71 4.08 -12.94
N ARG A 17 1.74 5.00 -12.89
CA ARG A 17 1.64 6.10 -13.84
C ARG A 17 2.70 7.17 -13.63
N TRP A 18 3.01 7.49 -12.37
CA TRP A 18 3.86 8.62 -12.01
C TRP A 18 5.25 8.19 -11.52
N GLY A 19 5.40 6.95 -11.07
CA GLY A 19 6.65 6.46 -10.46
C GLY A 19 6.87 6.94 -9.02
N ASP A 20 5.93 7.70 -8.46
CA ASP A 20 6.03 8.25 -7.12
C ASP A 20 5.65 7.23 -6.04
N VAL A 21 6.27 7.37 -4.86
CA VAL A 21 5.90 6.61 -3.67
C VAL A 21 4.61 7.19 -3.09
N ILE A 22 3.64 6.33 -2.82
CA ILE A 22 2.38 6.71 -2.18
C ILE A 22 2.29 6.11 -0.80
N GLU A 23 1.97 6.95 0.18
CA GLU A 23 1.67 6.53 1.53
C GLU A 23 0.15 6.44 1.74
N LEU A 24 -0.32 5.28 2.19
CA LEU A 24 -1.67 5.10 2.70
C LEU A 24 -1.68 5.35 4.21
N GLU A 25 -2.85 5.79 4.69
CA GLU A 25 -3.12 6.05 6.10
C GLU A 25 -2.70 4.89 7.02
N PRO A 26 -2.36 5.16 8.29
CA PRO A 26 -1.98 4.10 9.23
C PRO A 26 -3.12 3.08 9.43
N LEU A 27 -2.85 1.83 9.06
CA LEU A 27 -3.80 0.72 9.09
C LEU A 27 -3.46 -0.25 10.25
N ASN A 28 -4.49 -0.93 10.75
CA ASN A 28 -4.30 -2.06 11.66
C ASN A 28 -3.68 -3.26 10.92
N SER A 29 -3.25 -4.29 11.65
CA SER A 29 -2.62 -5.49 11.07
C SER A 29 -3.50 -6.22 10.04
N PHE A 30 -4.81 -6.26 10.25
CA PHE A 30 -5.75 -6.93 9.36
C PHE A 30 -5.91 -6.18 8.03
N ASP A 31 -6.10 -4.87 8.09
CA ASP A 31 -6.27 -4.03 6.90
C ASP A 31 -5.00 -3.95 6.08
N ARG A 32 -3.82 -3.88 6.72
CA ARG A 32 -2.53 -4.00 6.01
C ARG A 32 -2.40 -5.31 5.26
N ARG A 33 -2.83 -6.42 5.86
CA ARG A 33 -2.83 -7.73 5.20
C ARG A 33 -3.74 -7.74 3.97
N ILE A 34 -4.88 -7.04 4.01
CA ILE A 34 -5.75 -6.89 2.83
C ILE A 34 -5.03 -6.14 1.72
N VAL A 35 -4.43 -4.98 2.03
CA VAL A 35 -3.70 -4.17 1.03
C VAL A 35 -2.54 -4.96 0.45
N HIS A 36 -1.72 -5.58 1.30
CA HIS A 36 -0.57 -6.38 0.87
C HIS A 36 -1.01 -7.55 -0.03
N ASN A 37 -2.01 -8.33 0.38
CA ASN A 37 -2.51 -9.44 -0.42
C ASN A 37 -3.18 -9.00 -1.73
N THR A 38 -3.74 -7.79 -1.76
CA THR A 38 -4.36 -7.24 -2.98
C THR A 38 -3.30 -6.91 -4.04
N LEU A 39 -2.12 -6.46 -3.61
CA LEU A 39 -1.06 -5.97 -4.49
C LEU A 39 0.16 -6.91 -4.57
N LYS A 40 0.16 -8.05 -3.88
CA LYS A 40 1.32 -8.96 -3.81
C LYS A 40 1.77 -9.48 -5.17
N ASP A 41 0.81 -9.75 -6.06
CA ASP A 41 1.03 -10.35 -7.38
C ASP A 41 1.18 -9.26 -8.47
N ASP A 42 1.16 -7.98 -8.09
CA ASP A 42 1.35 -6.85 -9.00
C ASP A 42 2.82 -6.80 -9.46
N PRO A 43 3.13 -6.81 -10.77
CA PRO A 43 4.51 -6.83 -11.26
C PRO A 43 5.22 -5.48 -11.10
N ASP A 44 4.47 -4.38 -11.03
CA ASP A 44 5.03 -3.02 -11.12
C ASP A 44 5.07 -2.30 -9.77
N VAL A 45 4.40 -2.84 -8.75
CA VAL A 45 4.26 -2.22 -7.44
C VAL A 45 4.68 -3.17 -6.33
N GLU A 46 5.36 -2.64 -5.33
CA GLU A 46 5.64 -3.33 -4.07
C GLU A 46 5.08 -2.54 -2.89
N THR A 47 4.81 -3.24 -1.79
CA THR A 47 4.22 -2.66 -0.58
C THR A 47 5.07 -2.91 0.65
N GLN A 48 5.22 -1.89 1.49
CA GLN A 48 5.98 -1.95 2.73
C GLN A 48 5.22 -1.27 3.85
N SER A 49 5.17 -1.88 5.04
CA SER A 49 4.62 -1.20 6.22
C SER A 49 5.69 -0.42 6.97
N VAL A 50 5.37 0.80 7.38
CA VAL A 50 6.26 1.68 8.15
C VAL A 50 5.62 2.03 9.48
N ASP A 51 6.43 2.01 10.55
CA ASP A 51 6.00 2.39 11.88
C ASP A 51 5.66 3.88 11.94
N VAL A 52 4.59 4.22 12.65
CA VAL A 52 4.13 5.60 12.84
C VAL A 52 4.19 5.91 14.33
N GLU A 53 4.86 7.02 14.66
CA GLU A 53 5.07 7.42 16.05
C GLU A 53 3.74 7.64 16.77
N GLY A 54 3.64 7.16 18.01
CA GLY A 54 2.45 7.34 18.85
C GLY A 54 1.27 6.42 18.52
N THR A 55 1.44 5.40 17.65
CA THR A 55 0.39 4.42 17.37
C THR A 55 0.92 3.01 17.13
N SER A 56 0.08 2.00 17.40
CA SER A 56 0.34 0.60 17.03
C SER A 56 -0.01 0.31 15.56
N ARG A 57 -0.63 1.26 14.87
CA ARG A 57 -0.93 1.18 13.44
C ARG A 57 0.33 1.47 12.64
N LYS A 58 0.41 0.89 11.44
CA LYS A 58 1.53 1.15 10.53
C LYS A 58 1.00 1.74 9.24
N ALA A 59 1.68 2.75 8.70
CA ALA A 59 1.42 3.26 7.36
C ALA A 59 1.79 2.20 6.33
N MET A 60 1.14 2.23 5.17
CA MET A 60 1.49 1.37 4.04
C MET A 60 2.07 2.21 2.91
N LEU A 61 3.35 2.02 2.62
CA LEU A 61 4.01 2.58 1.47
C LEU A 61 3.80 1.67 0.26
N LEU A 62 3.40 2.27 -0.85
CA LEU A 62 3.37 1.66 -2.18
C LEU A 62 4.43 2.37 -3.02
N ARG A 63 5.30 1.61 -3.67
CA ARG A 63 6.37 2.16 -4.51
C ARG A 63 6.57 1.32 -5.77
N PRO A 64 7.17 1.88 -6.83
CA PRO A 64 7.45 1.10 -8.03
C PRO A 64 8.41 -0.04 -7.70
N ARG A 65 8.10 -1.24 -8.19
CA ARG A 65 8.99 -2.39 -8.10
C ARG A 65 10.18 -2.15 -9.02
N ARG A 66 11.38 -1.99 -8.45
CA ARG A 66 12.60 -1.94 -9.26
C ARG A 66 12.94 -3.37 -9.70
N SER A 67 13.10 -3.56 -11.01
CA SER A 67 13.64 -4.79 -11.60
C SER A 67 15.16 -4.80 -11.53
#